data_AF-A0A7X9KM54-F1
#
_entry.id   AF-A0A7X9KM54-F1
#
_cell.length_a   1.000
_cell.length_b   1.000
_cell.length_c   1.000
_cell.angle_alpha   90.00
_cell.angle_beta   90.00
_cell.angle_gamma   90.00
#
_symmetry.space_group_name_H-M   'P 1'
#
loop_
_entity.id
_entity.type
_entity.pdbx_description
1 polymer ?
#
loop_
_entity_poly.entity_id
_entity_poly.type
_entity_poly.pdbx_seq_one_letter_code
_entity_poly.pdbx_strand_id
1 'polypeptide(L)'
;VELVAAALEGRRADAERVFSAIIALPLVPDKTHSLWFMLETVQAALQAGVPAARVRSEFVDGWALPHKSHEFLRRHAEGMLLLAEGDAAGAVAALAAVLDEPDPALYLPSIASLRTVQASAMLAAGDRSGALLVARQAVADLKGWPGWRRDRAEALVRRLEGSGARADGELTAREREVAALIAEGLTNSLLAERLFISPKTAAVHVSNILMKLGLSSRAEVAAWAVRHGVVLQPG
;
A
#
# COMPACT_ATOMS: atom_id res chain seq x y z
N VAL A 1 11.82 -11.90 -3.40
CA VAL A 1 11.01 -12.19 -2.19
C VAL A 1 11.38 -11.26 -1.04
N GLU A 2 12.65 -11.16 -0.64
CA GLU A 2 13.09 -10.30 0.49
C GLU A 2 12.59 -8.84 0.40
N LEU A 3 12.67 -8.19 -0.78
CA LEU A 3 12.17 -6.82 -0.96
C LEU A 3 10.67 -6.68 -0.71
N VAL A 4 9.86 -7.64 -1.19
CA VAL A 4 8.40 -7.66 -0.99
C VAL A 4 8.08 -7.89 0.49
N ALA A 5 8.81 -8.78 1.18
CA ALA A 5 8.66 -8.97 2.62
C ALA A 5 9.04 -7.70 3.40
N ALA A 6 10.16 -7.05 3.07
CA ALA A 6 10.57 -5.79 3.68
C ALA A 6 9.54 -4.65 3.44
N ALA A 7 8.90 -4.62 2.28
CA ALA A 7 7.82 -3.68 1.97
C ALA A 7 6.56 -3.96 2.81
N LEU A 8 6.11 -5.22 2.87
CA LEU A 8 4.94 -5.63 3.67
C LEU A 8 5.13 -5.40 5.18
N GLU A 9 6.37 -5.53 5.67
CA GLU A 9 6.73 -5.35 7.09
C GLU A 9 7.13 -3.89 7.43
N GLY A 10 7.17 -3.00 6.44
CA GLY A 10 7.59 -1.60 6.62
C GLY A 10 9.02 -1.46 7.14
N ARG A 11 9.94 -2.32 6.66
CA ARG A 11 11.38 -2.31 6.94
C ARG A 11 12.12 -1.54 5.84
N ARG A 12 11.96 -0.22 5.84
CA ARG A 12 12.49 0.68 4.80
C ARG A 12 13.99 0.49 4.53
N ALA A 13 14.84 0.46 5.56
CA ALA A 13 16.29 0.31 5.39
C ALA A 13 16.67 -1.02 4.71
N ASP A 14 15.94 -2.09 4.99
CA ASP A 14 16.14 -3.38 4.34
C ASP A 14 15.65 -3.35 2.89
N ALA A 15 14.52 -2.69 2.62
CA ALA A 15 14.03 -2.51 1.26
C ALA A 15 14.99 -1.65 0.42
N GLU A 16 15.53 -0.55 0.97
CA GLU A 16 16.56 0.27 0.32
C GLU A 16 17.82 -0.55 0.01
N ARG A 17 18.30 -1.37 0.96
CA ARG A 17 19.44 -2.27 0.78
C ARG A 17 19.18 -3.32 -0.31
N VAL A 18 18.03 -3.99 -0.29
CA VAL A 18 17.70 -5.04 -1.28
C VAL A 18 17.42 -4.44 -2.66
N PHE A 19 16.76 -3.28 -2.73
CA PHE A 19 16.60 -2.53 -3.98
C PHE A 19 17.98 -2.20 -4.59
N SER A 20 18.89 -1.65 -3.78
CA SER A 20 20.28 -1.34 -4.18
C SER A 20 21.02 -2.58 -4.70
N ALA A 21 20.84 -3.73 -4.06
CA ALA A 21 21.43 -4.99 -4.49
C ALA A 21 20.83 -5.51 -5.82
N ILE A 22 19.54 -5.29 -6.08
CA ILE A 22 18.87 -5.72 -7.31
C ILE A 22 19.27 -4.85 -8.50
N ILE A 23 19.31 -3.52 -8.35
CA ILE A 23 19.75 -2.61 -9.42
C ILE A 23 21.26 -2.74 -9.74
N ALA A 24 22.05 -3.29 -8.81
CA ALA A 24 23.47 -3.58 -9.03
C ALA A 24 23.71 -4.90 -9.79
N LEU A 25 22.66 -5.69 -10.05
CA LEU A 25 22.79 -6.91 -10.85
C LEU A 25 23.10 -6.55 -12.32
N PRO A 26 23.99 -7.32 -12.99
CA PRO A 26 24.25 -7.13 -14.41
C PRO A 26 22.95 -7.28 -15.22
N LEU A 27 22.89 -6.58 -16.34
CA LEU A 27 21.69 -6.44 -17.17
C LEU A 27 21.00 -7.80 -17.39
N VAL A 28 19.78 -7.93 -16.85
CA VAL A 28 19.03 -9.18 -16.93
C VAL A 28 18.68 -9.50 -18.39
N PRO A 29 18.55 -10.78 -18.77
CA PRO A 29 18.07 -11.12 -20.10
C PRO A 29 16.67 -10.55 -20.33
N ASP A 30 16.45 -9.94 -21.49
CA ASP A 30 15.12 -9.49 -21.90
C ASP A 30 14.22 -10.69 -22.20
N LYS A 31 13.62 -11.19 -21.13
CA LYS A 31 12.62 -12.24 -21.07
C LYS A 31 11.49 -11.71 -20.21
N THR A 32 10.25 -12.04 -20.57
CA THR A 32 9.03 -11.63 -19.84
C THR A 32 9.20 -11.72 -18.32
N HIS A 33 9.69 -12.86 -17.83
CA HIS A 33 9.93 -13.15 -16.41
C HIS A 33 10.86 -12.16 -15.69
N SER A 34 11.86 -11.63 -16.39
CA SER A 34 12.81 -10.66 -15.84
C SER A 34 12.23 -9.25 -15.85
N LEU A 35 11.52 -8.85 -16.91
CA LEU A 35 10.88 -7.53 -17.00
C LEU A 35 9.87 -7.30 -15.88
N TRP A 36 8.96 -8.25 -15.64
CA TRP A 36 7.97 -8.08 -14.58
C TRP A 36 8.56 -8.18 -13.17
N PHE A 37 9.60 -8.98 -12.97
CA PHE A 37 10.33 -8.98 -11.69
C PHE A 37 10.86 -7.58 -11.33
N MET A 38 11.29 -6.80 -12.33
CA MET A 38 11.76 -5.43 -12.12
C MET A 38 10.61 -4.45 -11.83
N LEU A 39 9.45 -4.58 -12.50
CA LEU A 39 8.27 -3.76 -12.18
C LEU A 39 7.75 -4.02 -10.75
N GLU A 40 7.77 -5.27 -10.30
CA GLU A 40 7.41 -5.62 -8.92
C GLU A 40 8.48 -5.16 -7.91
N THR A 41 9.74 -5.06 -8.34
CA THR A 41 10.84 -4.48 -7.54
C THR A 41 10.63 -2.99 -7.33
N VAL A 42 10.31 -2.23 -8.39
CA VAL A 42 9.92 -0.81 -8.30
C VAL A 42 8.74 -0.62 -7.36
N GLN A 43 7.68 -1.41 -7.56
CA GLN A 43 6.48 -1.37 -6.72
C GLN A 43 6.80 -1.60 -5.25
N ALA A 44 7.52 -2.67 -4.92
CA ALA A 44 7.86 -3.01 -3.55
C ALA A 44 8.78 -1.96 -2.90
N ALA A 45 9.75 -1.40 -3.64
CA ALA A 45 10.61 -0.33 -3.14
C ALA A 45 9.80 0.92 -2.76
N LEU A 46 8.92 1.39 -3.66
CA LEU A 46 8.04 2.54 -3.40
C LEU A 46 7.09 2.29 -2.22
N GLN A 47 6.52 1.08 -2.12
CA GLN A 47 5.66 0.69 -0.99
C GLN A 47 6.42 0.61 0.35
N ALA A 48 7.71 0.26 0.34
CA ALA A 48 8.57 0.32 1.52
C ALA A 48 9.00 1.75 1.90
N GLY A 49 8.64 2.76 1.10
CA GLY A 49 9.00 4.15 1.30
C GLY A 49 10.37 4.54 0.75
N VAL A 50 10.95 3.78 -0.18
CA VAL A 50 12.12 4.25 -0.95
C VAL A 50 11.69 5.50 -1.76
N PRO A 51 12.43 6.63 -1.71
CA PRO A 51 12.00 7.87 -2.36
C PRO A 51 11.81 7.71 -3.86
N ALA A 52 10.72 8.22 -4.42
CA ALA A 52 10.41 8.11 -5.85
C ALA A 52 11.52 8.70 -6.73
N ALA A 53 12.07 9.88 -6.38
CA ALA A 53 13.22 10.46 -7.07
C ALA A 53 14.47 9.55 -7.10
N ARG A 54 14.69 8.76 -6.03
CA ARG A 54 15.77 7.77 -5.98
C ARG A 54 15.48 6.60 -6.91
N VAL A 55 14.25 6.07 -6.91
CA VAL A 55 13.84 5.00 -7.84
C VAL A 55 13.90 5.49 -9.29
N ARG A 56 13.49 6.73 -9.58
CA ARG A 56 13.59 7.36 -10.91
C ARG A 56 15.05 7.40 -11.37
N SER A 57 15.94 7.98 -10.57
CA SER A 57 17.38 8.08 -10.91
C SER A 57 18.08 6.71 -11.00
N GLU A 58 17.85 5.79 -10.07
CA GLU A 58 18.59 4.52 -10.00
C GLU A 58 18.01 3.44 -10.95
N PHE A 59 16.69 3.38 -11.10
CA PHE A 59 16.03 2.39 -11.95
C PHE A 59 15.70 2.92 -13.35
N VAL A 60 15.05 4.07 -13.50
CA VAL A 60 14.61 4.56 -14.82
C VAL A 60 15.80 5.13 -15.60
N ASP A 61 16.48 6.12 -15.03
CA ASP A 61 17.57 6.84 -15.69
C ASP A 61 18.92 6.07 -15.60
N GLY A 62 19.02 5.14 -14.65
CA GLY A 62 20.16 4.27 -14.44
C GLY A 62 19.98 2.89 -15.10
N TRP A 63 19.48 1.92 -14.33
CA TRP A 63 19.48 0.50 -14.73
C TRP A 63 18.68 0.18 -16.01
N ALA A 64 17.52 0.81 -16.19
CA ALA A 64 16.63 0.53 -17.31
C ALA A 64 17.09 1.20 -18.61
N LEU A 65 17.71 2.39 -18.55
CA LEU A 65 18.13 3.17 -19.71
C LEU A 65 18.94 2.39 -20.79
N PRO A 66 19.96 1.56 -20.45
CA PRO A 66 20.68 0.74 -21.43
C PRO A 66 19.92 -0.54 -21.86
N HIS A 67 18.77 -0.86 -21.27
CA HIS A 67 17.99 -2.04 -21.60
C HIS A 67 17.20 -1.84 -22.91
N LYS A 68 17.12 -2.86 -23.78
CA LYS A 68 16.33 -2.73 -25.04
C LYS A 68 14.84 -2.44 -24.78
N SER A 69 14.33 -2.89 -23.64
CA SER A 69 12.96 -2.67 -23.16
C SER A 69 12.85 -1.46 -22.20
N HIS A 70 13.77 -0.50 -22.25
CA HIS A 70 13.76 0.70 -21.37
C HIS A 70 12.41 1.44 -21.42
N GLU A 71 11.86 1.66 -22.61
CA GLU A 71 10.61 2.40 -22.79
C GLU A 71 9.41 1.64 -22.21
N PHE A 72 9.38 0.31 -22.35
CA PHE A 72 8.42 -0.54 -21.65
C PHE A 72 8.56 -0.36 -20.14
N LEU A 73 9.76 -0.52 -19.58
CA LEU A 73 10.02 -0.43 -18.14
C LEU A 73 9.66 0.95 -17.57
N ARG A 74 10.03 2.03 -18.28
CA ARG A 74 9.71 3.42 -17.96
C ARG A 74 8.20 3.65 -17.94
N ARG A 75 7.50 3.34 -19.04
CA ARG A 75 6.04 3.54 -19.17
C ARG A 75 5.26 2.82 -18.07
N HIS A 76 5.66 1.60 -17.71
CA HIS A 76 4.97 0.80 -16.70
C HIS A 76 5.35 1.18 -15.25
N ALA A 77 6.50 1.81 -15.03
CA ALA A 77 6.91 2.33 -13.72
C ALA A 77 6.32 3.72 -13.42
N GLU A 78 6.09 4.56 -14.44
CA GLU A 78 5.74 5.98 -14.29
C GLU A 78 4.53 6.22 -13.38
N GLY A 79 3.44 5.48 -13.58
CA GLY A 79 2.25 5.61 -12.73
C GLY A 79 2.45 5.18 -11.26
N MET A 80 3.45 4.36 -10.97
CA MET A 80 3.85 4.06 -9.59
C MET A 80 4.66 5.20 -8.98
N LEU A 81 5.56 5.80 -9.77
CA LEU A 81 6.39 6.94 -9.37
C LEU A 81 5.53 8.17 -9.08
N LEU A 82 4.63 8.55 -10.00
CA LEU A 82 3.71 9.68 -9.82
C LEU A 82 2.86 9.54 -8.56
N LEU A 83 2.35 8.32 -8.27
CA LEU A 83 1.59 8.07 -7.04
C LEU A 83 2.44 8.25 -5.78
N ALA A 84 3.71 7.84 -5.81
CA ALA A 84 4.65 8.00 -4.70
C ALA A 84 5.18 9.46 -4.58
N GLU A 85 5.15 10.23 -5.67
CA GLU A 85 5.43 11.67 -5.71
C GLU A 85 4.22 12.51 -5.25
N GLY A 86 3.05 11.89 -5.09
CA GLY A 86 1.80 12.51 -4.64
C GLY A 86 0.88 13.00 -5.75
N ASP A 87 1.28 12.88 -7.02
CA ASP A 87 0.44 13.16 -8.18
C ASP A 87 -0.49 11.98 -8.48
N ALA A 88 -1.58 11.90 -7.70
CA ALA A 88 -2.60 10.89 -7.88
C ALA A 88 -3.31 10.98 -9.25
N ALA A 89 -3.47 12.19 -9.81
CA ALA A 89 -4.16 12.39 -11.08
C ALA A 89 -3.31 11.92 -12.27
N GLY A 90 -2.03 12.33 -12.32
CA GLY A 90 -1.07 11.85 -13.30
C GLY A 90 -0.85 10.33 -13.19
N ALA A 91 -0.81 9.78 -11.97
CA ALA A 91 -0.73 8.33 -11.76
C ALA A 91 -1.92 7.58 -12.37
N VAL A 92 -3.15 8.06 -12.19
CA VAL A 92 -4.35 7.45 -12.82
C VAL A 92 -4.25 7.48 -14.34
N ALA A 93 -3.86 8.62 -14.93
CA ALA A 93 -3.72 8.76 -16.38
C ALA A 93 -2.64 7.84 -16.96
N ALA A 94 -1.45 7.80 -16.32
CA ALA A 94 -0.35 6.94 -16.74
C ALA A 94 -0.68 5.44 -16.65
N LEU A 95 -1.42 5.03 -15.62
CA LEU A 95 -1.84 3.63 -15.44
C LEU A 95 -2.96 3.24 -16.39
N ALA A 96 -3.93 4.12 -16.65
CA ALA A 96 -4.98 3.89 -17.66
C ALA A 96 -4.36 3.66 -19.04
N ALA A 97 -3.45 4.54 -19.47
CA ALA A 97 -2.72 4.41 -20.74
C ALA A 97 -1.92 3.09 -20.88
N VAL A 98 -1.62 2.38 -19.79
CA VAL A 98 -0.99 1.05 -19.81
C VAL A 98 -2.01 -0.10 -19.72
N LEU A 99 -3.15 0.12 -19.07
CA LEU A 99 -4.12 -0.93 -18.73
C LEU A 99 -5.29 -1.04 -19.70
N ASP A 100 -5.56 0.01 -20.47
CA ASP A 100 -6.58 0.02 -21.54
C ASP A 100 -6.08 -0.75 -22.78
N GLU A 101 -4.79 -0.60 -23.11
CA GLU A 101 -4.08 -1.36 -24.14
C GLU A 101 -2.84 -2.04 -23.54
N PRO A 102 -3.01 -3.16 -22.79
CA PRO A 102 -1.90 -3.85 -22.14
C PRO A 102 -0.96 -4.48 -23.17
N ASP A 103 0.33 -4.24 -22.97
CA ASP A 103 1.39 -4.85 -23.79
C ASP A 103 1.27 -6.38 -23.77
N PRO A 104 1.30 -7.09 -24.92
CA PRO A 104 1.22 -8.55 -24.96
C PRO A 104 2.29 -9.30 -24.14
N ALA A 105 3.41 -8.65 -23.79
CA ALA A 105 4.42 -9.19 -22.89
C ALA A 105 4.01 -9.14 -21.40
N LEU A 106 2.98 -8.37 -21.01
CA LEU A 106 2.44 -8.39 -19.66
C LEU A 106 1.61 -9.66 -19.41
N TYR A 107 2.13 -10.53 -18.55
CA TYR A 107 1.34 -11.61 -17.97
C TYR A 107 0.34 -11.10 -16.91
N LEU A 108 -0.80 -11.79 -16.79
CA LEU A 108 -1.99 -11.33 -16.07
C LEU A 108 -1.76 -10.87 -14.61
N PRO A 109 -0.98 -11.57 -13.75
CA PRO A 109 -0.68 -11.08 -12.40
C PRO A 109 0.01 -9.70 -12.33
N SER A 110 0.82 -9.29 -13.31
CA SER A 110 1.36 -7.92 -13.32
C SER A 110 0.34 -6.88 -13.77
N ILE A 111 -0.57 -7.23 -14.68
CA ILE A 111 -1.74 -6.40 -15.01
C ILE A 111 -2.57 -6.16 -13.74
N ALA A 112 -2.80 -7.20 -12.92
CA ALA A 112 -3.48 -7.07 -11.64
C ALA A 112 -2.69 -6.27 -10.58
N SER A 113 -1.36 -6.43 -10.52
CA SER A 113 -0.49 -5.58 -9.69
C SER A 113 -0.59 -4.11 -10.08
N LEU A 114 -0.63 -3.79 -11.38
CA LEU A 114 -0.81 -2.43 -11.91
C LEU A 114 -2.22 -1.89 -11.62
N ARG A 115 -3.28 -2.67 -11.83
CA ARG A 115 -4.66 -2.32 -11.44
C ARG A 115 -4.79 -2.01 -9.96
N THR A 116 -4.06 -2.73 -9.10
CA THR A 116 -4.03 -2.43 -7.65
C THR A 116 -3.37 -1.08 -7.33
N VAL A 117 -2.36 -0.65 -8.11
CA VAL A 117 -1.81 0.72 -8.03
C VAL A 117 -2.82 1.73 -8.58
N GLN A 118 -3.47 1.44 -9.71
CA GLN A 118 -4.46 2.32 -10.32
C GLN A 118 -5.61 2.60 -9.35
N ALA A 119 -6.18 1.56 -8.73
CA ALA A 119 -7.19 1.71 -7.68
C ALA A 119 -6.68 2.50 -6.45
N SER A 120 -5.40 2.38 -6.11
CA SER A 120 -4.79 3.18 -5.03
C SER A 120 -4.64 4.66 -5.42
N ALA A 121 -4.31 4.95 -6.68
CA ALA A 121 -4.23 6.30 -7.23
C ALA A 121 -5.62 6.94 -7.37
N MET A 122 -6.62 6.19 -7.87
CA MET A 122 -8.01 6.65 -7.95
C MET A 122 -8.55 7.01 -6.56
N LEU A 123 -8.27 6.20 -5.54
CA LEU A 123 -8.65 6.53 -4.15
C LEU A 123 -7.94 7.79 -3.65
N ALA A 124 -6.65 7.96 -3.95
CA ALA A 124 -5.90 9.17 -3.57
C ALA A 124 -6.40 10.43 -4.30
N ALA A 125 -6.90 10.28 -5.53
CA ALA A 125 -7.57 11.33 -6.31
C ALA A 125 -9.05 11.55 -5.90
N GLY A 126 -9.57 10.80 -4.92
CA GLY A 126 -10.94 10.91 -4.43
C GLY A 126 -11.99 10.08 -5.18
N ASP A 127 -11.65 9.41 -6.28
CA ASP A 127 -12.54 8.46 -6.95
C ASP A 127 -12.61 7.13 -6.20
N ARG A 128 -13.38 7.21 -5.12
CA ARG A 128 -13.70 6.18 -4.17
C ARG A 128 -14.47 4.98 -4.77
N SER A 129 -15.22 5.21 -5.85
CA SER A 129 -16.09 4.22 -6.49
C SER A 129 -15.38 3.47 -7.61
N GLY A 130 -14.69 4.20 -8.49
CA GLY A 130 -13.84 3.61 -9.52
C GLY A 130 -12.67 2.82 -8.92
N ALA A 131 -12.07 3.30 -7.83
CA ALA A 131 -11.07 2.55 -7.07
C ALA A 131 -11.58 1.16 -6.62
N LEU A 132 -12.82 1.07 -6.13
CA LEU A 132 -13.39 -0.21 -5.68
C LEU A 132 -13.66 -1.16 -6.85
N LEU A 133 -14.14 -0.63 -7.99
CA LEU A 133 -14.36 -1.41 -9.20
C LEU A 133 -13.03 -2.02 -9.72
N VAL A 134 -11.99 -1.19 -9.86
CA VAL A 134 -10.68 -1.62 -10.35
C VAL A 134 -9.98 -2.57 -9.36
N ALA A 135 -10.08 -2.33 -8.04
CA ALA A 135 -9.53 -3.23 -7.03
C ALA A 135 -10.21 -4.62 -7.04
N ARG A 136 -11.54 -4.68 -7.23
CA ARG A 136 -12.26 -5.94 -7.38
C ARG A 136 -11.87 -6.68 -8.67
N GLN A 137 -11.63 -5.96 -9.77
CA GLN A 137 -11.11 -6.57 -11.00
C GLN A 137 -9.74 -7.21 -10.77
N ALA A 138 -8.82 -6.52 -10.09
CA ALA A 138 -7.50 -7.07 -9.76
C ALA A 138 -7.58 -8.36 -8.92
N VAL A 139 -8.53 -8.44 -7.97
CA VAL A 139 -8.78 -9.68 -7.20
C VAL A 139 -9.31 -10.80 -8.11
N ALA A 140 -10.21 -10.49 -9.04
CA ALA A 140 -10.75 -11.46 -10.00
C ALA A 140 -9.68 -12.02 -10.95
N ASP A 141 -8.82 -11.16 -11.49
CA ASP A 141 -7.67 -11.51 -12.33
C ASP A 141 -6.70 -12.48 -11.60
N LEU A 142 -6.56 -12.29 -10.28
CA LEU A 142 -5.70 -13.10 -9.40
C LEU A 142 -6.40 -14.33 -8.80
N LYS A 143 -7.60 -14.70 -9.24
CA LYS A 143 -8.35 -15.85 -8.69
C LYS A 143 -7.53 -17.15 -8.70
N GLY A 144 -6.76 -17.41 -9.76
CA GLY A 144 -5.86 -18.56 -9.90
C GLY A 144 -4.44 -18.36 -9.35
N TRP A 145 -4.14 -17.20 -8.76
CA TRP A 145 -2.79 -16.78 -8.37
C TRP A 145 -2.74 -16.35 -6.90
N PRO A 146 -2.77 -17.31 -5.94
CA PRO A 146 -2.74 -17.01 -4.51
C PRO A 146 -1.41 -16.39 -4.05
N GLY A 147 -1.46 -15.73 -2.89
CA GLY A 147 -0.31 -15.08 -2.25
C GLY A 147 -0.30 -13.56 -2.40
N TRP A 148 0.83 -12.95 -2.04
CA TRP A 148 0.95 -11.52 -1.68
C TRP A 148 0.31 -10.50 -2.64
N ARG A 149 0.31 -10.75 -3.97
CA ARG A 149 -0.37 -9.88 -4.94
C ARG A 149 -1.88 -9.81 -4.68
N ARG A 150 -2.48 -10.99 -4.48
CA ARG A 150 -3.90 -11.16 -4.22
C ARG A 150 -4.24 -10.64 -2.83
N ASP A 151 -3.42 -10.97 -1.83
CA ASP A 151 -3.61 -10.49 -0.45
C ASP A 151 -3.64 -8.95 -0.40
N ARG A 152 -2.77 -8.30 -1.19
CA ARG A 152 -2.70 -6.84 -1.35
C ARG A 152 -3.93 -6.26 -2.05
N ALA A 153 -4.38 -6.86 -3.15
CA ALA A 153 -5.59 -6.44 -3.87
C ALA A 153 -6.84 -6.59 -2.98
N GLU A 154 -6.98 -7.72 -2.28
CA GLU A 154 -8.06 -7.95 -1.34
C GLU A 154 -8.00 -7.02 -0.12
N ALA A 155 -6.80 -6.66 0.37
CA ALA A 155 -6.65 -5.67 1.43
C ALA A 155 -7.12 -4.27 1.00
N LEU A 156 -6.86 -3.89 -0.26
CA LEU A 156 -7.37 -2.65 -0.84
C LEU A 156 -8.91 -2.67 -0.97
N VAL A 157 -9.48 -3.78 -1.46
CA VAL A 157 -10.95 -3.98 -1.50
C VAL A 157 -11.55 -3.86 -0.10
N ARG A 158 -11.01 -4.57 0.91
CA ARG A 158 -11.47 -4.48 2.31
C ARG A 158 -11.37 -3.05 2.87
N ARG A 159 -10.31 -2.30 2.55
CA ARG A 159 -10.17 -0.88 2.94
C ARG A 159 -11.25 -0.01 2.32
N LEU A 160 -11.54 -0.20 1.03
CA LEU A 160 -12.55 0.54 0.28
C LEU A 160 -13.97 0.21 0.74
N GLU A 161 -14.29 -1.07 0.95
CA GLU A 161 -15.60 -1.51 1.44
C GLU A 161 -15.83 -1.12 2.91
N GLY A 162 -14.82 -1.30 3.77
CA GLY A 162 -14.88 -0.93 5.20
C GLY A 162 -14.99 0.58 5.48
N SER A 163 -14.84 1.42 4.45
CA SER A 163 -15.10 2.86 4.51
C SER A 163 -16.37 3.28 3.74
N GLY A 164 -17.13 2.33 3.20
CA GLY A 164 -18.45 2.55 2.56
C GLY A 164 -19.62 2.58 3.55
N ALA A 165 -19.36 2.45 4.85
CA ALA A 165 -20.38 2.42 5.89
C ALA A 165 -19.90 3.08 7.18
N ARG A 166 -19.81 4.43 7.18
CA ARG A 166 -20.06 5.32 8.34
C ARG A 166 -19.78 6.79 7.98
N ALA A 167 -20.49 7.70 8.65
CA ALA A 167 -20.21 9.12 8.59
C ALA A 167 -18.81 9.43 9.17
N ASP A 168 -18.20 10.53 8.71
CA ASP A 168 -16.91 11.01 9.21
C ASP A 168 -16.96 11.16 10.74
N GLY A 169 -16.09 10.40 11.42
CA GLY A 169 -16.00 10.37 12.89
C GLY A 169 -16.20 9.01 13.56
N GLU A 170 -16.76 7.99 12.89
CA GLU A 170 -16.91 6.66 13.52
C GLU A 170 -15.71 5.72 13.27
N LEU A 171 -15.13 5.23 14.37
CA LEU A 171 -14.13 4.17 14.39
C LEU A 171 -14.69 2.84 13.82
N THR A 172 -13.82 2.04 13.21
CA THR A 172 -14.10 0.64 12.84
C THR A 172 -14.19 -0.25 14.09
N ALA A 173 -14.58 -1.53 13.95
CA ALA A 173 -14.63 -2.46 15.08
C ALA A 173 -13.27 -2.61 15.79
N ARG A 174 -12.18 -2.79 15.03
CA ARG A 174 -10.82 -2.91 15.58
C ARG A 174 -10.29 -1.59 16.16
N GLU A 175 -10.65 -0.46 15.57
CA GLU A 175 -10.32 0.85 16.13
C GLU A 175 -11.09 1.13 17.43
N ARG A 176 -12.37 0.70 17.53
CA ARG A 176 -13.14 0.75 18.79
C ARG A 176 -12.52 -0.13 19.87
N GLU A 177 -12.12 -1.35 19.54
CA GLU A 177 -11.41 -2.25 20.46
C GLU A 177 -10.11 -1.63 20.97
N VAL A 178 -9.29 -1.03 20.09
CA VAL A 178 -8.08 -0.30 20.48
C VAL A 178 -8.42 0.94 21.33
N ALA A 179 -9.47 1.70 21.00
CA ALA A 179 -9.91 2.85 21.77
C ALA A 179 -10.46 2.49 23.17
N ALA A 180 -11.11 1.33 23.30
CA ALA A 180 -11.55 0.78 24.58
C ALA A 180 -10.36 0.46 25.48
N LEU A 181 -9.39 -0.29 24.96
CA LEU A 181 -8.16 -0.63 25.67
C LEU A 181 -7.27 0.60 25.98
N ILE A 182 -7.35 1.66 25.16
CA ILE A 182 -6.76 2.97 25.49
C ILE A 182 -7.44 3.61 26.70
N ALA A 183 -8.77 3.54 26.80
CA ALA A 183 -9.54 4.05 27.94
C ALA A 183 -9.35 3.23 29.22
N GLU A 184 -9.06 1.92 29.11
CA GLU A 184 -8.57 1.06 30.20
C GLU A 184 -7.14 1.41 30.66
N GLY A 185 -6.46 2.37 30.00
CA GLY A 185 -5.14 2.85 30.39
C GLY A 185 -3.96 1.98 29.93
N LEU A 186 -4.18 0.97 29.07
CA LEU A 186 -3.10 0.13 28.56
C LEU A 186 -2.07 0.96 27.78
N THR A 187 -0.82 0.52 27.78
CA THR A 187 0.26 1.07 26.94
C THR A 187 0.24 0.44 25.54
N ASN A 188 1.09 0.90 24.61
CA ASN A 188 1.21 0.25 23.30
C ASN A 188 1.74 -1.20 23.38
N SER A 189 2.54 -1.53 24.39
CA SER A 189 3.02 -2.90 24.63
C SER A 189 1.91 -3.80 25.17
N LEU A 190 1.11 -3.30 26.13
CA LEU A 190 -0.03 -4.04 26.68
C LEU A 190 -1.18 -4.17 25.66
N LEU A 191 -1.43 -3.14 24.85
CA LEU A 191 -2.29 -3.24 23.66
C LEU A 191 -1.83 -4.37 22.74
N ALA A 192 -0.53 -4.38 22.41
CA ALA A 192 0.04 -5.36 21.50
C ALA A 192 -0.11 -6.80 22.01
N GLU A 193 0.15 -7.02 23.30
CA GLU A 193 -0.08 -8.30 23.99
C GLU A 193 -1.56 -8.71 23.95
N ARG A 194 -2.47 -7.83 24.40
CA ARG A 194 -3.93 -8.09 24.45
C ARG A 194 -4.53 -8.42 23.08
N LEU A 195 -3.99 -7.78 22.03
CA LEU A 195 -4.49 -7.84 20.66
C LEU A 195 -3.73 -8.83 19.76
N PHE A 196 -2.71 -9.51 20.29
CA PHE A 196 -1.80 -10.43 19.58
C PHE A 196 -1.13 -9.80 18.33
N ILE A 197 -0.59 -8.58 18.48
CA ILE A 197 0.12 -7.82 17.43
C ILE A 197 1.48 -7.31 17.95
N SER A 198 2.26 -6.61 17.10
CA SER A 198 3.49 -5.97 17.56
C SER A 198 3.23 -4.60 18.22
N PRO A 199 4.09 -4.13 19.15
CA PRO A 199 4.02 -2.76 19.70
C PRO A 199 4.07 -1.66 18.64
N LYS A 200 4.79 -1.88 17.53
CA LYS A 200 4.82 -0.99 16.36
C LYS A 200 3.44 -0.92 15.68
N THR A 201 2.77 -2.07 15.52
CA THR A 201 1.41 -2.16 14.96
C THR A 201 0.39 -1.46 15.87
N ALA A 202 0.49 -1.65 17.19
CA ALA A 202 -0.34 -0.94 18.16
C ALA A 202 -0.16 0.59 18.08
N ALA A 203 1.07 1.07 17.94
CA ALA A 203 1.35 2.50 17.74
C ALA A 203 0.72 3.05 16.46
N VAL A 204 0.76 2.30 15.35
CA VAL A 204 0.08 2.68 14.09
C VAL A 204 -1.44 2.76 14.27
N HIS A 205 -2.07 1.81 14.97
CA HIS A 205 -3.49 1.89 15.27
C HIS A 205 -3.86 3.13 16.09
N VAL A 206 -3.06 3.47 17.11
CA VAL A 206 -3.25 4.68 17.93
C VAL A 206 -3.15 5.95 17.08
N SER A 207 -2.12 6.06 16.23
CA SER A 207 -1.94 7.21 15.34
C SER A 207 -3.08 7.37 14.33
N ASN A 208 -3.57 6.26 13.78
CA ASN A 208 -4.71 6.29 12.86
C ASN A 208 -6.00 6.73 13.57
N ILE A 209 -6.23 6.29 14.81
CA ILE A 209 -7.39 6.72 15.63
C ILE A 209 -7.31 8.21 15.93
N LEU A 210 -6.13 8.72 16.34
CA LEU A 210 -5.91 10.15 16.59
C LEU A 210 -6.24 10.99 15.36
N MET A 211 -5.63 10.65 14.22
CA MET A 211 -5.88 11.33 12.94
C MET A 211 -7.35 11.27 12.52
N LYS A 212 -7.99 10.09 12.64
CA LYS A 212 -9.39 9.86 12.22
C LYS A 212 -10.42 10.57 13.10
N LEU A 213 -10.08 10.86 14.36
CA LEU A 213 -10.96 11.58 15.30
C LEU A 213 -10.61 13.06 15.43
N GLY A 214 -9.56 13.55 14.76
CA GLY A 214 -9.07 14.92 14.91
C GLY A 214 -8.49 15.21 16.30
N LEU A 215 -7.93 14.19 16.96
CA LEU A 215 -7.43 14.27 18.35
C LEU A 215 -5.91 14.30 18.40
N SER A 216 -5.37 14.99 19.41
CA SER A 216 -3.93 15.24 19.57
C SER A 216 -3.25 14.28 20.56
N SER A 217 -4.00 13.66 21.47
CA SER A 217 -3.43 12.86 22.56
C SER A 217 -4.18 11.57 22.88
N ARG A 218 -3.46 10.58 23.43
CA ARG A 218 -4.03 9.32 23.93
C ARG A 218 -5.12 9.56 24.99
N ALA A 219 -4.96 10.59 25.82
CA ALA A 219 -5.94 10.98 26.83
C ALA A 219 -7.25 11.47 26.20
N GLU A 220 -7.19 12.22 25.10
CA GLU A 220 -8.38 12.61 24.34
C GLU A 220 -9.10 11.40 23.72
N VAL A 221 -8.36 10.39 23.24
CA VAL A 221 -8.95 9.14 22.72
C VAL A 221 -9.68 8.37 23.83
N ALA A 222 -9.08 8.28 25.01
CA ALA A 222 -9.74 7.68 26.18
C ALA A 222 -11.03 8.43 26.55
N ALA A 223 -10.96 9.77 26.63
CA ALA A 223 -12.12 10.61 26.93
C ALA A 223 -13.20 10.54 25.83
N TRP A 224 -12.80 10.41 24.56
CA TRP A 224 -13.71 10.20 23.43
C TRP A 224 -14.42 8.85 23.55
N ALA A 225 -13.70 7.77 23.87
CA ALA A 225 -14.27 6.43 23.99
C ALA A 225 -15.36 6.36 25.08
N VAL A 226 -15.14 7.01 26.22
CA VAL A 226 -16.15 7.14 27.29
C VAL A 226 -17.36 7.95 26.82
N ARG A 227 -17.16 9.12 26.19
CA ARG A 227 -18.28 9.96 25.71
C ARG A 227 -19.16 9.29 24.66
N HIS A 228 -18.61 8.35 23.88
CA HIS A 228 -19.32 7.66 22.80
C HIS A 228 -19.73 6.22 23.17
N GLY A 229 -19.69 5.85 24.46
CA GLY A 229 -20.16 4.55 24.95
C GLY A 229 -19.34 3.35 24.45
N VAL A 230 -18.10 3.57 23.99
CA VAL A 230 -17.18 2.50 23.56
C VAL A 230 -16.67 1.71 24.76
N VAL A 231 -16.63 2.33 25.93
CA VAL A 231 -16.46 1.69 27.24
C VAL A 231 -17.58 2.20 28.15
N LEU A 232 -18.23 1.30 28.89
CA LEU A 232 -19.14 1.68 29.96
C LEU A 232 -18.33 2.24 31.13
N GLN A 233 -18.73 3.37 31.70
CA GLN A 233 -18.12 3.81 32.96
C GLN A 233 -18.35 2.75 34.03
N PRO A 234 -17.31 2.30 34.77
CA PRO A 234 -17.54 1.71 36.07
C PRO A 234 -18.14 2.80 36.97
N GLY A 235 -19.32 2.52 37.52
CA GLY A 235 -19.99 3.37 38.52
C GLY A 235 -19.44 3.16 39.92
#